data_AF-A0A2J5Q7F4-F1
#
_entry.id   AF-A0A2J5Q7F4-F1
#
_cell.length_a   1.000
_cell.length_b   1.000
_cell.length_c   1.000
_cell.angle_alpha   90.00
_cell.angle_beta   90.00
_cell.angle_gamma   90.00
#
_symmetry.space_group_name_H-M   'P 1'
#
loop_
_entity.id
_entity.type
_entity.pdbx_description
1 polymer ?
#
loop_
_entity_poly.entity_id
_entity_poly.type
_entity_poly.pdbx_seq_one_letter_code
_entity_poly.pdbx_strand_id
1 'polypeptide(L)' 'MSNEAMKMALAKQLTIALQSLGAPVELLCIVGSYRDTQTDDDILEMLEQYNDRGTCMDVIIVPEFTWKPNSGGEA' A
#
# COMPACT_ATOMS: atom_id res chain seq x y z
N MET A 1 -14.48 24.88 5.38
CA MET A 1 -13.54 23.95 4.70
C MET A 1 -14.26 23.34 3.52
N SER A 2 -13.58 23.08 2.41
CA SER A 2 -14.20 22.28 1.33
C SER A 2 -14.35 20.83 1.79
N ASN A 3 -15.32 20.11 1.22
CA ASN A 3 -15.56 18.69 1.51
C ASN A 3 -14.27 17.86 1.32
N GLU A 4 -13.52 18.19 0.28
CA GLU A 4 -12.26 17.53 -0.10
C GLU A 4 -11.16 17.74 0.94
N ALA A 5 -10.99 18.96 1.46
CA ALA A 5 -10.02 19.23 2.52
C ALA A 5 -10.34 18.45 3.81
N MET A 6 -11.64 18.24 4.09
CA MET A 6 -12.08 17.45 5.23
C MET A 6 -11.80 15.96 5.05
N LYS A 7 -12.04 15.42 3.85
CA LYS A 7 -11.71 14.02 3.50
C LYS A 7 -10.21 13.75 3.63
N MET A 8 -9.37 14.64 3.13
CA MET A 8 -7.91 14.53 3.29
C MET A 8 -7.46 14.56 4.75
N ALA A 9 -8.06 15.43 5.56
CA ALA A 9 -7.76 15.49 6.99
C ALA A 9 -8.14 14.18 7.69
N LEU A 10 -9.29 13.60 7.34
CA LEU A 10 -9.75 12.31 7.86
C LEU A 10 -8.81 11.17 7.46
N ALA A 11 -8.45 11.05 6.17
CA ALA A 11 -7.52 10.04 5.69
C ALA A 11 -6.19 10.08 6.45
N LYS A 12 -5.62 11.28 6.62
CA LYS A 12 -4.37 11.47 7.39
C LYS A 12 -4.50 11.02 8.85
N GLN A 13 -5.59 11.38 9.54
CA GLN A 13 -5.80 10.95 10.92
C GLN A 13 -6.03 9.45 11.04
N LEU A 14 -6.74 8.85 10.08
CA LEU A 14 -6.92 7.41 10.00
C LEU A 14 -5.60 6.67 9.81
N THR A 15 -4.71 7.14 8.91
CA THR A 15 -3.37 6.55 8.74
C THR A 15 -2.59 6.55 10.05
N ILE A 16 -2.61 7.66 10.81
CA ILE A 16 -1.91 7.78 12.10
C ILE A 16 -2.51 6.81 13.15
N ALA A 17 -3.83 6.73 13.22
CA ALA A 17 -4.52 5.84 14.14
C ALA A 17 -4.21 4.37 13.85
N LEU A 18 -4.25 3.97 12.57
CA LEU A 18 -3.91 2.63 12.12
C LEU A 18 -2.46 2.28 12.44
N GLN A 19 -1.51 3.20 12.18
CA GLN A 19 -0.10 3.01 12.57
C GLN A 19 0.05 2.77 14.08
N SER A 20 -0.66 3.56 14.88
CA SER A 20 -0.60 3.46 16.35
C SER A 20 -1.18 2.14 16.87
N LEU A 21 -2.13 1.55 16.15
CA LEU A 21 -2.71 0.23 16.45
C LEU A 21 -1.86 -0.93 15.92
N GLY A 22 -0.75 -0.66 15.22
CA GLY A 22 0.07 -1.70 14.60
C GLY A 22 -0.60 -2.35 13.40
N ALA A 23 -1.43 -1.61 12.67
CA ALA A 23 -2.06 -2.09 11.46
C ALA A 23 -1.00 -2.55 10.44
N PRO A 24 -1.29 -3.61 9.68
CA PRO A 24 -0.38 -4.16 8.68
C PRO A 24 -0.08 -3.13 7.57
N VAL A 25 1.11 -3.23 7.00
CA VAL A 25 1.65 -2.23 6.05
C VAL A 25 0.76 -2.05 4.82
N GLU A 26 0.10 -3.12 4.38
CA GLU A 26 -0.81 -3.13 3.25
C GLU A 26 -2.02 -2.22 3.49
N LEU A 27 -2.61 -2.28 4.69
CA LEU A 27 -3.71 -1.42 5.09
C LEU A 27 -3.26 0.05 5.21
N LEU A 28 -2.03 0.27 5.68
CA LEU A 28 -1.43 1.60 5.73
C LEU A 28 -1.15 2.18 4.33
N CYS A 29 -0.74 1.35 3.39
CA CYS A 29 -0.52 1.73 2.00
C CYS A 29 -1.83 2.12 1.32
N ILE A 30 -2.91 1.35 1.50
CA ILE A 30 -4.24 1.69 0.96
C ILE A 30 -4.66 3.09 1.45
N VAL A 31 -4.72 3.30 2.77
CA VAL A 31 -5.21 4.59 3.31
C VAL A 31 -4.24 5.74 3.05
N GLY A 32 -2.93 5.47 2.99
CA GLY A 32 -1.89 6.47 2.72
C GLY A 32 -1.87 7.00 1.28
N SER A 33 -2.32 6.21 0.31
CA SER A 33 -2.37 6.59 -1.11
C SER A 33 -3.64 7.35 -1.51
N TYR A 34 -4.57 7.56 -0.58
CA TYR A 34 -5.81 8.32 -0.80
C TYR A 34 -5.51 9.71 -1.38
N ARG A 35 -5.97 9.94 -2.61
CA ARG A 35 -5.84 11.17 -3.40
C ARG A 35 -4.42 11.59 -3.78
N ASP A 36 -3.40 10.82 -3.41
CA ASP A 36 -2.06 10.96 -3.99
C ASP A 36 -2.03 10.27 -5.36
N THR A 37 -2.34 8.97 -5.36
CA THR A 37 -2.38 8.15 -6.58
C THR A 37 -3.73 7.47 -6.83
N GLN A 38 -4.66 7.52 -5.85
CA GLN A 38 -5.90 6.75 -5.86
C GLN A 38 -7.12 7.60 -5.55
N THR A 39 -8.25 7.30 -6.19
CA THR A 39 -9.53 7.98 -6.02
C THR A 39 -10.33 7.45 -4.83
N ASP A 40 -11.46 8.08 -4.52
CA ASP A 40 -12.37 7.62 -3.46
C ASP A 40 -12.86 6.19 -3.73
N ASP A 41 -13.17 5.87 -5.00
CA ASP A 41 -13.67 4.56 -5.42
C ASP A 41 -12.57 3.50 -5.36
N ASP A 42 -11.35 3.82 -5.82
CA ASP A 42 -10.20 2.88 -5.75
C ASP A 42 -9.93 2.46 -4.30
N ILE A 43 -9.98 3.43 -3.38
CA ILE A 43 -9.70 3.23 -1.96
C ILE A 43 -10.78 2.38 -1.31
N LEU A 44 -12.05 2.63 -1.65
CA LEU A 44 -13.16 1.81 -1.18
C LEU A 44 -13.01 0.36 -1.68
N GLU A 45 -12.75 0.18 -2.97
CA GLU A 45 -12.56 -1.15 -3.57
C GLU A 45 -11.42 -1.91 -2.90
N MET A 46 -10.26 -1.29 -2.69
CA MET A 46 -9.13 -1.96 -2.05
C MET A 46 -9.38 -2.28 -0.58
N LEU A 47 -10.11 -1.44 0.15
CA LEU A 47 -10.53 -1.75 1.53
C LEU A 47 -11.52 -2.92 1.56
N GLU A 48 -12.47 -2.98 0.63
CA GLU A 48 -13.40 -4.12 0.50
C GLU A 48 -12.66 -5.41 0.15
N GLN A 49 -11.75 -5.37 -0.82
CA GLN A 49 -10.89 -6.51 -1.15
C GLN A 49 -10.04 -6.94 0.05
N TYR A 50 -9.47 -5.99 0.79
CA TYR A 50 -8.69 -6.28 1.99
C TYR A 50 -9.52 -6.96 3.07
N ASN A 51 -10.77 -6.51 3.27
CA ASN A 51 -11.68 -7.08 4.25
C ASN A 51 -12.19 -8.48 3.86
N ASP A 52 -12.39 -8.74 2.57
CA ASP A 52 -12.83 -10.05 2.04
C ASP A 52 -11.69 -11.08 2.06
N ARG A 53 -10.47 -10.66 1.70
CA ARG A 53 -9.37 -11.57 1.33
C ARG A 53 -8.15 -11.47 2.24
N GLY A 54 -8.03 -10.43 3.05
CA GLY A 54 -6.79 -10.07 3.71
C GLY A 54 -5.85 -9.35 2.74
N THR A 55 -4.55 -9.66 2.78
CA THR A 55 -3.60 -9.01 1.87
C THR A 55 -3.83 -9.49 0.43
N CYS A 56 -3.82 -8.58 -0.55
CA CYS A 56 -3.75 -8.95 -1.97
C CYS A 56 -2.33 -9.39 -2.39
N MET A 57 -1.35 -9.24 -1.50
CA MET A 57 -0.01 -9.81 -1.63
C MET A 57 -0.04 -11.27 -1.19
N ASP A 58 -0.71 -12.11 -1.98
CA ASP A 58 -0.33 -13.51 -2.05
C ASP A 58 1.19 -13.55 -2.29
N VAL A 59 1.89 -14.32 -1.46
CA VAL A 59 3.35 -14.51 -1.52
C VAL A 59 3.79 -14.58 -2.97
N ILE A 60 4.49 -13.55 -3.46
CA ILE A 60 5.17 -13.67 -4.74
C ILE A 60 6.27 -14.70 -4.46
N ILE A 61 6.00 -15.97 -4.77
CA ILE A 61 7.03 -17.01 -4.87
C ILE A 61 7.83 -16.66 -6.13
N VAL A 62 8.60 -15.58 -6.06
CA VAL A 62 9.64 -15.31 -7.05
C VAL A 62 10.68 -16.40 -6.82
N PRO A 63 11.08 -17.19 -7.83
CA PRO A 63 12.28 -17.99 -7.68
C PRO A 63 13.41 -17.05 -7.28
N GLU A 64 14.15 -17.39 -6.23
CA GLU A 64 15.29 -16.60 -5.74
C GLU A 64 16.19 -16.25 -6.93
N PHE A 65 16.12 -15.00 -7.40
CA PHE A 65 17.00 -14.54 -8.45
C PHE A 65 18.39 -14.40 -7.85
N THR A 66 19.18 -15.47 -7.94
CA THR A 66 20.60 -15.41 -7.58
C THR A 66 21.34 -14.74 -8.73
N TRP A 67 21.50 -13.42 -8.63
CA TRP A 67 22.40 -12.71 -9.53
C TRP A 67 23.82 -13.29 -9.38
N LYS A 68 24.38 -13.83 -10.47
CA LYS A 68 25.80 -14.19 -10.54
C LYS A 68 26.50 -13.19 -11.44
N PRO A 69 27.53 -12.47 -10.93
CA PRO A 69 28.35 -11.63 -11.81
C PRO A 69 29.02 -12.53 -12.86
N ASN A 70 28.86 -12.20 -14.14
CA ASN A 70 29.72 -12.74 -15.18
C ASN A 70 31.10 -12.12 -15.00
N SER A 71 32.03 -12.86 -14.39
CA SER A 71 33.45 -12.54 -14.37
C SER A 71 34.05 -12.83 -15.75
N GLY A 72 33.71 -12.00 -16.74
CA GLY A 72 34.21 -12.10 -18.10
C GLY A 72 34.41 -10.71 -18.69
N GLY A 73 35.65 -10.24 -18.67
CA GLY A 73 36.05 -8.98 -19.30
C GLY A 73 37.41 -8.48 -18.81
N GLU A 74 38.46 -9.25 -19.09
CA GLU A 74 39.82 -8.73 -19.16
C GLU A 74 39.92 -7.67 -20.26
N ALA A 75 40.53 -6.53 -19.95
CA ALA A 75 41.43 -5.76 -20.81
C ALA A 75 42.17 -4.69 -19.98
#